data_AF-A0A829R5N4-F1
#
_entry.id   AF-A0A829R5N4-F1
#
_cell.length_a   1.000
_cell.length_b   1.000
_cell.length_c   1.000
_cell.angle_alpha   90.00
_cell.angle_beta   90.00
_cell.angle_gamma   90.00
#
_symmetry.space_group_name_H-M   'P 1'
#
loop_
_entity.id
_entity.type
_entity.pdbx_description
1 polymer ?
#
loop_
_entity_poly.entity_id
_entity_poly.type
_entity_poly.pdbx_seq_one_letter_code
_entity_poly.pdbx_strand_id
1 'polypeptide(L)'
;MGWIDKAGTKLYTPLTYVDKPVSYKAIIAKGNDNIYKGDWNPVNGSGTEYDINGYISNTVHVSKERILKSSAGETKYLLIAKDGKQLGWIKPEHLTTYLTEDSKVAQVENVIQTYLKLNNKAMKINSEAFVNFATEQLLEDSDNDLAEREDYDIITAYLSEYLHKHTSTPSEKAFPEGEQTESSVDLDDDLIEEPIIDDENLITPEPDEKAEKKGYYFKPANS
;
A
#
# COMPACT_ATOMS: atom_id res chain seq x y z
N MET A 1 -24.89 11.75 -57.36
CA MET A 1 -24.65 11.97 -55.92
C MET A 1 -25.98 12.35 -55.29
N GLY A 2 -26.43 11.63 -54.26
CA GLY A 2 -27.74 11.81 -53.62
C GLY A 2 -27.62 12.37 -52.19
N TRP A 3 -28.77 12.69 -51.60
CA TRP A 3 -28.87 13.15 -50.22
C TRP A 3 -28.98 11.97 -49.26
N ILE A 4 -28.27 12.01 -48.13
CA ILE A 4 -28.36 11.04 -47.04
C ILE A 4 -28.78 11.73 -45.74
N ASP A 5 -29.56 11.02 -44.93
CA ASP A 5 -30.04 11.50 -43.64
C ASP A 5 -28.91 11.56 -42.62
N LYS A 6 -28.81 12.64 -41.83
CA LYS A 6 -27.70 12.87 -40.87
C LYS A 6 -27.63 11.79 -39.79
N ALA A 7 -28.78 11.22 -39.43
CA ALA A 7 -28.89 10.10 -38.49
C ALA A 7 -28.32 8.78 -39.06
N GLY A 8 -28.18 8.67 -40.38
CA GLY A 8 -27.56 7.54 -41.07
C GLY A 8 -26.04 7.68 -41.24
N THR A 9 -25.44 8.80 -40.81
CA THR A 9 -23.99 9.03 -40.91
C THR A 9 -23.32 8.91 -39.55
N LYS A 10 -22.44 7.91 -39.39
CA LYS A 10 -21.46 7.91 -38.30
C LYS A 10 -20.44 9.00 -38.59
N LEU A 11 -20.46 10.08 -37.82
CA LEU A 11 -19.41 11.10 -37.83
C LEU A 11 -18.07 10.42 -37.52
N TYR A 12 -17.17 10.39 -38.51
CA TYR A 12 -15.80 9.95 -38.30
C TYR A 12 -15.08 11.04 -37.50
N THR A 13 -14.82 10.77 -36.23
CA THR A 13 -13.92 11.60 -35.43
C THR A 13 -12.52 11.00 -35.57
N PRO A 14 -11.57 11.69 -36.23
CA PRO A 14 -10.19 11.22 -36.29
C PRO A 14 -9.64 11.12 -34.86
N LEU A 15 -8.92 10.03 -34.58
CA LEU A 15 -8.25 9.86 -33.30
C LEU A 15 -7.20 10.96 -33.14
N THR A 16 -7.37 11.79 -32.13
CA THR A 16 -6.46 12.89 -31.79
C THR A 16 -6.06 12.81 -30.34
N TYR A 17 -4.92 13.39 -29.98
CA TYR A 17 -4.51 13.50 -28.59
C TYR A 17 -3.98 14.89 -28.26
N VAL A 18 -4.11 15.27 -26.99
CA VAL A 18 -3.54 16.50 -26.43
C VAL A 18 -2.76 16.15 -25.18
N ASP A 19 -1.55 16.68 -25.07
CA ASP A 19 -0.70 16.55 -23.89
C ASP A 19 -0.80 17.83 -23.04
N LYS A 20 -0.97 17.67 -21.73
CA LYS A 20 -1.01 18.74 -20.73
C LYS A 20 0.11 18.52 -19.71
N PRO A 21 0.93 19.55 -19.40
CA PRO A 21 1.92 19.42 -18.34
C PRO A 21 1.24 19.32 -16.99
N VAL A 22 1.74 18.42 -16.15
CA VAL A 22 1.34 18.24 -14.74
C VAL A 22 2.59 17.93 -13.93
N SER A 23 2.52 17.98 -12.60
CA SER A 23 3.64 17.59 -11.75
C SER A 23 3.16 17.11 -10.39
N TYR A 24 3.23 15.81 -10.14
CA TYR A 24 2.91 15.21 -8.84
C TYR A 24 3.55 13.82 -8.71
N LYS A 25 3.63 13.32 -7.47
CA LYS A 25 4.04 11.94 -7.19
C LYS A 25 2.82 11.01 -7.15
N ALA A 26 3.01 9.78 -7.61
CA ALA A 26 2.03 8.72 -7.54
C ALA A 26 2.72 7.38 -7.21
N ILE A 27 1.95 6.41 -6.74
CA ILE A 27 2.41 5.03 -6.50
C ILE A 27 1.74 4.10 -7.52
N ILE A 28 2.52 3.23 -8.13
CA ILE A 28 2.00 2.15 -8.97
C ILE A 28 1.38 1.08 -8.08
N ALA A 29 0.08 0.83 -8.23
CA ALA A 29 -0.71 0.05 -7.28
C ALA A 29 -1.19 -1.32 -7.80
N LYS A 30 -1.03 -1.64 -9.09
CA LYS A 30 -1.53 -2.88 -9.69
C LYS A 30 -0.71 -3.38 -10.87
N GLY A 31 -0.59 -4.71 -10.94
CA GLY A 31 0.22 -5.52 -11.86
C GLY A 31 -0.45 -6.18 -13.08
N ASN A 32 -1.36 -5.55 -13.83
CA ASN A 32 -2.08 -6.30 -14.90
C ASN A 32 -2.29 -5.56 -16.22
N ASP A 33 -1.46 -4.57 -16.51
CA ASP A 33 -1.45 -3.82 -17.76
C ASP A 33 -0.01 -3.45 -18.11
N ASN A 34 0.17 -2.75 -19.22
CA ASN A 34 1.49 -2.38 -19.71
C ASN A 34 1.84 -0.92 -19.39
N ILE A 35 3.14 -0.67 -19.26
CA ILE A 35 3.71 0.66 -19.44
C ILE A 35 4.11 0.80 -20.91
N TYR A 36 3.58 1.82 -21.59
CA TYR A 36 3.90 2.13 -22.97
C TYR A 36 5.11 3.04 -23.02
N LYS A 37 6.22 2.57 -23.59
CA LYS A 37 7.47 3.34 -23.63
C LYS A 37 7.33 4.62 -24.46
N GLY A 38 8.29 5.53 -24.34
CA GLY A 38 8.23 6.86 -24.97
C GLY A 38 8.08 6.90 -26.50
N ASP A 39 8.38 5.80 -27.19
CA ASP A 39 8.19 5.62 -28.64
C ASP A 39 6.74 5.24 -29.02
N TRP A 40 5.87 5.01 -28.03
CA TRP A 40 4.49 4.62 -28.26
C TRP A 40 3.65 5.71 -28.91
N ASN A 41 2.99 5.32 -30.00
CA ASN A 41 2.07 6.13 -30.77
C ASN A 41 0.62 5.73 -30.45
N PRO A 42 -0.11 6.56 -29.69
CA PRO A 42 -1.49 6.30 -29.29
C PRO A 42 -2.47 6.20 -30.47
N VAL A 43 -2.14 6.76 -31.63
CA VAL A 43 -3.06 6.87 -32.78
C VAL A 43 -3.18 5.56 -33.54
N ASN A 44 -2.09 4.80 -33.64
CA ASN A 44 -2.05 3.53 -34.37
C ASN A 44 -1.67 2.34 -33.48
N GLY A 45 -1.42 2.58 -32.19
CA GLY A 45 -1.06 1.56 -31.21
C GLY A 45 0.35 0.99 -31.37
N SER A 46 1.18 1.55 -32.26
CA SER A 46 2.56 1.09 -32.45
C SER A 46 3.48 1.58 -31.34
N GLY A 47 4.48 0.80 -30.99
CA GLY A 47 5.51 1.18 -30.02
C GLY A 47 5.94 0.02 -29.13
N THR A 48 6.86 0.30 -28.23
CA THR A 48 7.34 -0.68 -27.26
C THR A 48 6.49 -0.61 -25.99
N GLU A 49 6.16 -1.77 -25.44
CA GLU A 49 5.48 -1.91 -24.15
C GLU A 49 6.25 -2.88 -23.25
N TYR A 50 6.11 -2.73 -21.94
CA TYR A 50 6.66 -3.68 -20.98
C TYR A 50 5.73 -3.83 -19.78
N ASP A 51 5.86 -4.97 -19.11
CA ASP A 51 5.04 -5.35 -17.97
C ASP A 51 5.25 -4.39 -16.78
N ILE A 52 4.14 -3.92 -16.22
CA ILE A 52 4.10 -3.05 -15.06
C ILE A 52 4.51 -3.77 -13.76
N ASN A 53 4.44 -5.11 -13.70
CA ASN A 53 4.65 -5.90 -12.49
C ASN A 53 5.96 -5.59 -11.75
N GLY A 54 7.05 -5.35 -12.49
CA GLY A 54 8.34 -4.99 -11.88
C GLY A 54 8.41 -3.60 -11.26
N TYR A 55 7.30 -2.84 -11.30
CA TYR A 55 7.22 -1.46 -10.83
C TYR A 55 6.15 -1.25 -9.75
N ILE A 56 5.47 -2.29 -9.30
CA ILE A 56 4.49 -2.19 -8.20
C ILE A 56 5.15 -1.55 -6.97
N SER A 57 4.39 -0.74 -6.25
CA SER A 57 4.77 0.00 -5.03
C SER A 57 5.82 1.09 -5.20
N ASN A 58 6.43 1.21 -6.38
CA ASN A 58 7.36 2.29 -6.65
C ASN A 58 6.66 3.64 -6.73
N THR A 59 7.29 4.63 -6.10
CA THR A 59 6.98 6.04 -6.34
C THR A 59 7.47 6.47 -7.71
N VAL A 60 6.58 7.14 -8.44
CA VAL A 60 6.86 7.73 -9.75
C VAL A 60 6.45 9.20 -9.77
N HIS A 61 7.18 9.99 -10.55
CA HIS A 61 6.81 11.36 -10.87
C HIS A 61 5.99 11.38 -12.16
N VAL A 62 4.79 11.97 -12.10
CA VAL A 62 3.93 12.21 -13.24
C VAL A 62 4.19 13.61 -13.79
N SER A 63 4.55 13.69 -15.07
CA SER A 63 4.96 14.96 -15.71
C SER A 63 4.03 15.45 -16.82
N LYS A 64 3.21 14.55 -17.41
CA LYS A 64 2.25 14.89 -18.46
C LYS A 64 1.00 14.04 -18.35
N GLU A 65 -0.16 14.65 -18.62
CA GLU A 65 -1.42 13.95 -18.90
C GLU A 65 -1.69 14.02 -20.40
N ARG A 66 -1.92 12.86 -21.02
CA ARG A 66 -2.32 12.73 -22.41
C ARG A 66 -3.78 12.32 -22.48
N ILE A 67 -4.57 13.07 -23.23
CA ILE A 67 -6.00 12.84 -23.43
C ILE A 67 -6.24 12.47 -24.90
N LEU A 68 -6.63 11.23 -25.16
CA LEU A 68 -7.00 10.73 -26.49
C LEU A 68 -8.50 10.90 -26.67
N LYS A 69 -8.93 11.47 -27.79
CA LYS A 69 -10.34 11.59 -28.16
C LYS A 69 -10.61 10.79 -29.42
N SER A 70 -11.59 9.89 -29.33
CA SER A 70 -12.06 9.03 -30.41
C SER A 70 -13.58 9.05 -30.49
N SER A 71 -14.13 8.42 -31.51
CA SER A 71 -15.57 8.16 -31.59
C SER A 71 -16.10 7.22 -30.49
N ALA A 72 -15.22 6.46 -29.82
CA ALA A 72 -15.54 5.57 -28.71
C ALA A 72 -15.48 6.25 -27.33
N GLY A 73 -14.97 7.49 -27.26
CA GLY A 73 -14.83 8.24 -26.01
C GLY A 73 -13.42 8.80 -25.80
N GLU A 74 -13.17 9.19 -24.54
CA GLU A 74 -11.93 9.78 -24.08
C GLU A 74 -11.11 8.75 -23.27
N THR A 75 -9.81 8.63 -23.56
CA THR A 75 -8.89 7.78 -22.80
C THR A 75 -7.70 8.60 -22.33
N LYS A 76 -7.26 8.37 -21.08
CA LYS A 76 -6.19 9.13 -20.45
C LYS A 76 -4.96 8.27 -20.20
N TYR A 77 -3.79 8.87 -20.38
CA TYR A 77 -2.50 8.30 -20.03
C TYR A 77 -1.65 9.32 -19.29
N LEU A 78 -0.75 8.85 -18.44
CA LEU A 78 0.15 9.65 -17.62
C LEU A 78 1.58 9.30 -17.94
N LEU A 79 2.43 10.30 -18.21
CA LEU A 79 3.85 10.09 -18.43
C LEU A 79 4.57 10.03 -17.07
N ILE A 80 5.08 8.85 -16.75
CA ILE A 80 5.75 8.54 -15.48
C ILE A 80 7.27 8.43 -15.64
N ALA A 81 7.98 8.85 -14.59
CA ALA A 81 9.42 8.70 -14.44
C ALA A 81 9.75 8.20 -13.03
N LYS A 82 10.79 7.38 -12.91
CA LYS A 82 11.36 6.94 -11.64
C LYS A 82 12.81 7.40 -11.58
N ASP A 83 13.23 8.01 -10.48
CA ASP A 83 14.60 8.49 -10.28
C ASP A 83 15.12 9.39 -11.42
N GLY A 84 14.22 10.24 -11.96
CA GLY A 84 14.52 11.12 -13.10
C GLY A 84 14.59 10.42 -14.46
N LYS A 85 14.49 9.09 -14.52
CA LYS A 85 14.45 8.32 -15.77
C LYS A 85 13.01 8.08 -16.20
N GLN A 86 12.68 8.54 -17.42
CA GLN A 86 11.36 8.30 -18.00
C GLN A 86 11.11 6.80 -18.18
N LEU A 87 9.99 6.32 -17.64
CA LEU A 87 9.52 4.95 -17.78
C LEU A 87 8.62 4.84 -19.02
N GLY A 88 7.53 5.62 -19.05
CA GLY A 88 6.57 5.58 -20.15
C GLY A 88 5.22 6.15 -19.78
N TRP A 89 4.23 5.85 -20.61
CA TRP A 89 2.83 6.20 -20.44
C TRP A 89 2.08 5.05 -19.76
N ILE A 90 1.27 5.38 -18.78
CA ILE A 90 0.45 4.43 -18.02
C ILE A 90 -0.98 4.97 -17.88
N LYS A 91 -1.99 4.09 -17.81
CA LYS A 91 -3.35 4.53 -17.48
C LYS A 91 -3.45 4.96 -16.01
N PRO A 92 -4.21 6.01 -15.68
CA PRO A 92 -4.36 6.48 -14.31
C PRO A 92 -4.98 5.45 -13.35
N GLU A 93 -5.74 4.49 -13.89
CA GLU A 93 -6.37 3.41 -13.10
C GLU A 93 -5.39 2.42 -12.47
N HIS A 94 -4.10 2.49 -12.78
CA HIS A 94 -3.06 1.66 -12.16
C HIS A 94 -2.28 2.41 -11.08
N LEU A 95 -2.63 3.66 -10.81
CA LEU A 95 -1.94 4.52 -9.88
C LEU A 95 -2.81 4.84 -8.67
N THR A 96 -2.15 5.07 -7.54
CA THR A 96 -2.72 5.74 -6.37
C THR A 96 -1.94 7.01 -6.07
N THR A 97 -2.56 7.94 -5.35
CA THR A 97 -1.90 9.15 -4.89
C THR A 97 -0.79 8.81 -3.91
N TYR A 98 0.35 9.50 -4.02
CA TYR A 98 1.40 9.49 -3.00
C TYR A 98 0.96 10.34 -1.80
N LEU A 99 1.01 9.78 -0.61
CA LEU A 99 0.62 10.44 0.63
C LEU A 99 1.79 11.23 1.24
N THR A 100 1.47 12.39 1.80
CA THR A 100 2.37 13.19 2.64
C THR A 100 1.80 13.38 4.04
N GLU A 101 2.60 13.89 4.97
CA GLU A 101 2.16 14.21 6.35
C GLU A 101 0.97 15.20 6.38
N ASP A 102 0.82 16.03 5.34
CA ASP A 102 -0.30 16.98 5.21
C ASP A 102 -1.61 16.34 4.74
N SER A 103 -1.57 15.07 4.31
CA SER A 103 -2.72 14.34 3.78
C SER A 103 -3.83 14.27 4.81
N LYS A 104 -5.06 14.59 4.38
CA LYS A 104 -6.24 14.49 5.23
C LYS A 104 -6.70 13.04 5.33
N VAL A 105 -7.39 12.72 6.42
CA VAL A 105 -7.98 11.39 6.67
C VAL A 105 -8.73 10.86 5.46
N ALA A 106 -9.61 11.68 4.86
CA ALA A 106 -10.37 11.29 3.67
C ALA A 106 -9.49 10.98 2.43
N GLN A 107 -8.31 11.59 2.32
CA GLN A 107 -7.35 11.28 1.25
C GLN A 107 -6.66 9.94 1.50
N VAL A 108 -6.23 9.68 2.73
CA VAL A 108 -5.63 8.40 3.12
C VAL A 108 -6.63 7.25 2.93
N GLU A 109 -7.86 7.41 3.39
CA GLU A 109 -8.95 6.44 3.20
C GLU A 109 -9.19 6.15 1.71
N ASN A 110 -9.26 7.18 0.87
CA ASN A 110 -9.44 7.01 -0.57
C ASN A 110 -8.27 6.26 -1.21
N VAL A 111 -7.03 6.57 -0.83
CA VAL A 111 -5.84 5.85 -1.32
C VAL A 111 -5.91 4.37 -0.96
N ILE A 112 -6.21 4.04 0.31
CA ILE A 112 -6.33 2.65 0.78
C ILE A 112 -7.48 1.93 0.05
N GLN A 113 -8.66 2.54 -0.04
CA GLN A 113 -9.81 1.95 -0.75
C GLN A 113 -9.52 1.73 -2.23
N THR A 114 -8.86 2.69 -2.89
CA THR A 114 -8.48 2.58 -4.29
C THR A 114 -7.47 1.45 -4.46
N TYR A 115 -6.42 1.40 -3.64
CA TYR A 115 -5.44 0.32 -3.62
C TYR A 115 -6.11 -1.06 -3.49
N LEU A 116 -6.95 -1.23 -2.47
CA LEU A 116 -7.65 -2.49 -2.21
C LEU A 116 -8.57 -2.88 -3.37
N LYS A 117 -9.30 -1.92 -3.96
CA LYS A 117 -10.14 -2.17 -5.14
C LYS A 117 -9.30 -2.62 -6.34
N LEU A 118 -8.17 -1.97 -6.58
CA LEU A 118 -7.28 -2.34 -7.67
C LEU A 118 -6.75 -3.76 -7.49
N ASN A 119 -6.43 -4.15 -6.26
CA ASN A 119 -5.92 -5.49 -5.94
C ASN A 119 -7.02 -6.54 -5.68
N ASN A 120 -8.25 -6.29 -6.13
CA ASN A 120 -9.40 -7.19 -5.98
C ASN A 120 -9.75 -7.54 -4.51
N LYS A 121 -9.34 -6.71 -3.56
CA LYS A 121 -9.62 -6.79 -2.12
C LYS A 121 -10.60 -5.70 -1.67
N ALA A 122 -11.50 -5.26 -2.56
CA ALA A 122 -12.41 -4.14 -2.29
C ALA A 122 -13.25 -4.40 -1.03
N MET A 123 -13.16 -3.50 -0.06
CA MET A 123 -13.89 -3.57 1.21
C MET A 123 -14.31 -2.18 1.68
N LYS A 124 -15.34 -2.12 2.53
CA LYS A 124 -15.85 -0.88 3.09
C LYS A 124 -15.08 -0.52 4.37
N ILE A 125 -14.71 0.75 4.55
CA ILE A 125 -14.19 1.25 5.84
C ILE A 125 -15.24 0.98 6.92
N ASN A 126 -14.81 0.59 8.13
CA ASN A 126 -15.69 0.19 9.25
C ASN A 126 -16.43 -1.13 9.05
N SER A 127 -16.06 -1.94 8.05
CA SER A 127 -16.47 -3.35 8.01
C SER A 127 -15.52 -4.20 8.85
N GLU A 128 -16.00 -5.34 9.34
CA GLU A 128 -15.18 -6.35 10.03
C GLU A 128 -13.97 -6.76 9.17
N ALA A 129 -14.18 -6.94 7.86
CA ALA A 129 -13.10 -7.23 6.92
C ALA A 129 -12.00 -6.16 6.91
N PHE A 130 -12.37 -4.87 7.02
CA PHE A 130 -11.39 -3.79 7.06
C PHE A 130 -10.67 -3.72 8.40
N VAL A 131 -11.35 -4.02 9.52
CA VAL A 131 -10.71 -4.11 10.84
C VAL A 131 -9.69 -5.24 10.87
N ASN A 132 -10.03 -6.40 10.31
CA ASN A 132 -9.10 -7.54 10.21
C ASN A 132 -7.91 -7.18 9.31
N PHE A 133 -8.15 -6.61 8.13
CA PHE A 133 -7.10 -6.11 7.26
C PHE A 133 -6.16 -5.13 7.98
N ALA A 134 -6.71 -4.13 8.67
CA ALA A 134 -5.90 -3.15 9.41
C ALA A 134 -5.06 -3.80 10.51
N THR A 135 -5.62 -4.80 11.20
CA THR A 135 -4.95 -5.53 12.28
C THR A 135 -3.82 -6.39 11.74
N GLU A 136 -4.10 -7.22 10.73
CA GLU A 136 -3.10 -8.08 10.08
C GLU A 136 -1.98 -7.25 9.44
N GLN A 137 -2.33 -6.15 8.77
CA GLN A 137 -1.34 -5.30 8.13
C GLN A 137 -0.39 -4.66 9.15
N LEU A 138 -0.88 -4.20 10.31
CA LEU A 138 -0.03 -3.60 11.35
C LEU A 138 0.81 -4.61 12.12
N LEU A 139 0.36 -5.87 12.23
CA LEU A 139 1.07 -6.92 12.98
C LEU A 139 2.07 -7.70 12.12
N GLU A 140 1.71 -7.95 10.86
CA GLU A 140 2.39 -8.94 10.02
C GLU A 140 2.84 -8.38 8.66
N ASP A 141 2.51 -7.12 8.33
CA ASP A 141 2.69 -6.57 6.98
C ASP A 141 2.11 -7.50 5.89
N SER A 142 0.89 -8.02 6.14
CA SER A 142 0.29 -9.10 5.35
C SER A 142 0.14 -8.82 3.85
N ASP A 143 0.08 -7.54 3.47
CA ASP A 143 0.20 -7.06 2.10
C ASP A 143 1.59 -6.43 1.87
N ASN A 144 2.52 -7.24 1.33
CA ASN A 144 3.90 -6.84 1.07
C ASN A 144 4.02 -5.66 0.09
N ASP A 145 3.21 -5.66 -0.97
CA ASP A 145 3.19 -4.56 -1.94
C ASP A 145 2.79 -3.25 -1.22
N LEU A 146 1.78 -3.27 -0.34
CA LEU A 146 1.41 -2.09 0.43
C LEU A 146 2.54 -1.64 1.38
N ALA A 147 3.21 -2.59 2.03
CA ALA A 147 4.29 -2.35 2.98
C ALA A 147 5.58 -1.81 2.32
N GLU A 148 5.84 -2.13 1.06
CA GLU A 148 6.99 -1.64 0.30
C GLU A 148 6.87 -0.18 -0.16
N ARG A 149 5.72 0.46 0.03
CA ARG A 149 5.51 1.85 -0.39
C ARG A 149 6.36 2.83 0.42
N GLU A 150 6.91 3.83 -0.27
CA GLU A 150 7.64 4.94 0.39
C GLU A 150 6.77 5.75 1.38
N ASP A 151 5.44 5.73 1.24
CA ASP A 151 4.49 6.46 2.09
C ASP A 151 3.77 5.56 3.10
N TYR A 152 4.30 4.36 3.36
CA TYR A 152 3.66 3.36 4.22
C TYR A 152 3.48 3.82 5.68
N ASP A 153 4.42 4.62 6.22
CA ASP A 153 4.31 5.17 7.58
C ASP A 153 3.03 6.01 7.79
N ILE A 154 2.56 6.70 6.75
CA ILE A 154 1.31 7.50 6.83
C ILE A 154 0.10 6.57 6.84
N ILE A 155 0.18 5.45 6.12
CA ILE A 155 -0.86 4.42 6.08
C ILE A 155 -0.96 3.74 7.45
N THR A 156 0.16 3.29 8.02
CA THR A 156 0.18 2.62 9.33
C THR A 156 -0.22 3.56 10.47
N ALA A 157 0.18 4.84 10.42
CA ALA A 157 -0.30 5.84 11.38
C ALA A 157 -1.83 5.97 11.34
N TYR A 158 -2.42 6.07 10.14
CA TYR A 158 -3.88 6.08 9.99
C TYR A 158 -4.53 4.79 10.51
N LEU A 159 -4.02 3.62 10.15
CA LEU A 159 -4.57 2.33 10.59
C LEU A 159 -4.51 2.18 12.11
N SER A 160 -3.43 2.66 12.74
CA SER A 160 -3.25 2.62 14.20
C SER A 160 -4.29 3.49 14.91
N GLU A 161 -4.46 4.74 14.46
CA GLU A 161 -5.51 5.62 14.98
C GLU A 161 -6.91 5.06 14.76
N TYR A 162 -7.13 4.47 13.58
CA TYR A 162 -8.38 3.85 13.21
C TYR A 162 -8.76 2.73 14.18
N LEU A 163 -7.85 1.78 14.43
CA LEU A 163 -8.09 0.68 15.38
C LEU A 163 -8.26 1.19 16.81
N HIS A 164 -7.46 2.16 17.24
CA HIS A 164 -7.59 2.75 18.58
C HIS A 164 -8.98 3.35 18.81
N LYS A 165 -9.55 4.03 17.82
CA LYS A 165 -10.92 4.57 17.87
C LYS A 165 -11.97 3.45 17.91
N HIS A 166 -11.76 2.36 17.16
CA HIS A 166 -12.67 1.20 17.15
C HIS A 166 -12.68 0.42 18.46
N THR A 167 -11.53 0.29 19.13
CA THR A 167 -11.44 -0.38 20.44
C THR A 167 -11.91 0.49 21.60
N SER A 168 -11.89 1.82 21.44
CA SER A 168 -12.24 2.78 22.51
C SER A 168 -13.72 3.16 22.54
N THR A 169 -14.50 2.84 21.51
CA THR A 169 -15.97 2.91 21.58
C THR A 169 -16.49 1.74 22.43
N PRO A 170 -17.10 1.98 23.61
CA PRO A 170 -17.72 0.92 24.38
C PRO A 170 -18.80 0.28 23.53
N SER A 171 -18.81 -1.06 23.45
CA SER A 171 -20.02 -1.75 23.03
C SER A 171 -21.11 -1.35 24.03
N GLU A 172 -22.06 -0.51 23.62
CA GLU A 172 -23.34 -0.40 24.29
C GLU A 172 -24.08 -1.71 24.04
N LYS A 173 -23.62 -2.78 24.70
CA LYS A 173 -24.47 -3.91 24.99
C LYS A 173 -25.53 -3.35 25.94
N ALA A 174 -26.73 -3.14 25.41
CA ALA A 174 -27.91 -3.01 26.22
C ALA A 174 -27.98 -4.24 27.14
N PHE A 175 -27.57 -4.06 28.40
CA PHE A 175 -27.89 -4.99 29.45
C PHE A 175 -29.41 -4.86 29.65
N PRO A 176 -30.20 -5.94 29.52
CA PRO A 176 -31.60 -5.86 29.89
C PRO A 176 -31.67 -5.53 31.39
N GLU A 177 -32.42 -4.49 31.72
CA GLU A 177 -32.83 -4.17 33.10
C GLU A 177 -33.37 -5.44 33.75
N GLY A 178 -32.61 -5.95 34.72
CA GLY A 178 -32.97 -7.10 35.53
C GLY A 178 -32.55 -6.82 36.96
N GLU A 179 -33.48 -6.19 37.69
CA GLU A 179 -33.66 -6.17 39.14
C GLU A 179 -32.41 -6.14 40.05
N GLN A 180 -32.26 -5.00 40.73
CA GLN A 180 -31.48 -4.90 41.96
C GLN A 180 -32.01 -5.89 42.99
N THR A 181 -31.13 -6.72 43.56
CA THR A 181 -31.27 -7.18 44.94
C THR A 181 -29.98 -6.89 45.67
N GLU A 182 -30.09 -6.01 46.66
CA GLU A 182 -29.05 -5.66 47.61
C GLU A 182 -28.72 -6.88 48.47
N SER A 183 -27.44 -7.17 48.64
CA SER A 183 -26.95 -7.94 49.79
C SER A 183 -25.51 -7.52 50.07
N SER A 184 -25.38 -6.61 51.02
CA SER A 184 -24.13 -6.27 51.71
C SER A 184 -23.51 -7.49 52.37
N VAL A 185 -22.23 -7.78 52.11
CA VAL A 185 -21.36 -8.48 53.04
C VAL A 185 -19.98 -7.81 52.98
N ASP A 186 -19.71 -6.99 53.99
CA ASP A 186 -18.36 -6.61 54.39
C ASP A 186 -17.61 -7.85 54.88
N LEU A 187 -16.38 -8.08 54.42
CA LEU A 187 -15.40 -8.91 55.10
C LEU A 187 -14.00 -8.35 54.77
N ASP A 188 -13.44 -7.68 55.77
CA ASP A 188 -12.04 -7.26 55.90
C ASP A 188 -11.05 -8.44 55.91
N ASP A 189 -9.78 -8.10 55.68
CA ASP A 189 -8.55 -8.79 56.08
C ASP A 189 -8.25 -10.19 55.51
N ASP A 190 -7.29 -10.24 54.57
CA ASP A 190 -5.93 -10.68 54.93
C ASP A 190 -4.93 -10.46 53.78
N LEU A 191 -3.98 -9.56 54.03
CA LEU A 191 -2.73 -9.38 53.30
C LEU A 191 -1.86 -10.64 53.43
N ILE A 192 -1.47 -11.25 52.31
CA ILE A 192 -0.22 -12.02 52.24
C ILE A 192 0.56 -11.55 51.01
N GLU A 193 1.56 -10.71 51.26
CA GLU A 193 2.65 -10.40 50.33
C GLU A 193 3.50 -11.67 50.15
N GLU A 194 3.67 -12.15 48.92
CA GLU A 194 4.65 -13.20 48.64
C GLU A 194 6.06 -12.59 48.49
N PRO A 195 7.09 -13.21 49.11
CA PRO A 195 8.43 -12.62 49.22
C PRO A 195 9.26 -12.71 47.93
N ILE A 196 9.99 -11.63 47.69
CA ILE A 196 11.06 -11.47 46.71
C ILE A 196 12.24 -12.38 47.13
N ILE A 197 12.70 -13.28 46.26
CA ILE A 197 13.92 -14.05 46.48
C ILE A 197 15.03 -13.44 45.62
N ASP A 198 15.87 -12.63 46.26
CA ASP A 198 17.25 -12.37 45.84
C ASP A 198 18.16 -13.38 46.56
N ASP A 199 19.03 -14.09 45.83
CA ASP A 199 20.26 -14.59 46.43
C ASP A 199 21.41 -14.49 45.41
N GLU A 200 22.38 -13.65 45.76
CA GLU A 200 23.67 -13.53 45.10
C GLU A 200 24.56 -14.74 45.41
N ASN A 201 25.60 -14.88 44.58
CA ASN A 201 26.95 -15.27 44.97
C ASN A 201 27.36 -16.75 44.83
N LEU A 202 28.06 -17.07 43.73
CA LEU A 202 29.30 -17.85 43.84
C LEU A 202 30.33 -17.37 42.80
N ILE A 203 31.39 -16.76 43.31
CA ILE A 203 32.58 -16.23 42.64
C ILE A 203 33.62 -17.34 42.36
N THR A 204 34.01 -17.50 41.08
CA THR A 204 35.34 -17.76 40.43
C THR A 204 36.29 -18.87 40.97
N PRO A 205 37.38 -19.33 40.28
CA PRO A 205 38.06 -18.78 39.08
C PRO A 205 38.51 -19.79 37.97
N GLU A 206 38.96 -19.22 36.83
CA GLU A 206 39.79 -19.87 35.78
C GLU A 206 41.17 -20.29 36.34
N PRO A 207 41.94 -21.18 35.65
CA PRO A 207 42.92 -20.66 34.68
C PRO A 207 43.26 -21.55 33.46
N ASP A 208 43.66 -20.87 32.37
CA ASP A 208 44.80 -21.11 31.45
C ASP A 208 45.17 -22.52 30.94
N GLU A 209 45.26 -22.70 29.61
CA GLU A 209 46.50 -22.48 28.80
C GLU A 209 46.57 -23.37 27.53
N LYS A 210 47.05 -22.75 26.44
CA LYS A 210 47.83 -23.32 25.29
C LYS A 210 47.12 -24.31 24.34
N ALA A 211 47.04 -24.11 23.02
CA ALA A 211 47.99 -23.70 21.96
C ALA A 211 48.16 -24.85 20.95
N GLU A 212 48.17 -24.48 19.65
CA GLU A 212 48.78 -25.13 18.46
C GLU A 212 47.78 -25.22 17.29
N LYS A 213 47.80 -24.34 16.27
CA LYS A 213 48.72 -24.12 15.14
C LYS A 213 48.93 -25.31 14.17
N LYS A 214 48.64 -24.99 12.90
CA LYS A 214 49.07 -25.56 11.60
C LYS A 214 48.03 -26.49 10.93
N GLY A 215 47.74 -26.38 9.63
CA GLY A 215 48.52 -25.74 8.58
C GLY A 215 47.77 -25.47 7.27
N TYR A 216 48.43 -24.60 6.50
CA TYR A 216 48.18 -24.27 5.11
C TYR A 216 48.11 -25.50 4.19
N TYR A 217 47.22 -25.47 3.19
CA TYR A 217 47.57 -25.86 1.84
C TYR A 217 46.88 -24.96 0.80
N PHE A 218 47.69 -24.57 -0.18
CA PHE A 218 47.40 -23.68 -1.30
C PHE A 218 47.62 -24.47 -2.60
N LYS A 219 46.99 -24.00 -3.69
CA LYS A 219 47.26 -24.19 -5.15
C LYS A 219 46.51 -25.33 -5.90
N PRO A 220 46.44 -25.25 -7.24
CA PRO A 220 46.08 -24.11 -8.10
C PRO A 220 45.13 -24.53 -9.28
N ALA A 221 44.85 -23.56 -10.15
CA ALA A 221 44.04 -23.65 -11.37
C ALA A 221 44.52 -24.67 -12.43
N ASN A 222 43.55 -25.16 -13.22
CA ASN A 222 43.58 -25.62 -14.62
C ASN A 222 42.08 -25.68 -15.03
N SER A 223 41.60 -25.29 -16.21
CA SER A 223 42.17 -25.01 -17.53
C SER A 223 41.25 -24.07 -18.30
#